data_AF-A0A482Y4D8-F1
#
_entry.id   AF-A0A482Y4D8-F1
#
_cell.length_a   1.000
_cell.length_b   1.000
_cell.length_c   1.000
_cell.angle_alpha   90.00
_cell.angle_beta   90.00
_cell.angle_gamma   90.00
#
_symmetry.space_group_name_H-M   'P 1'
#
loop_
_entity.id
_entity.type
_entity.pdbx_description
1 polymer ?
#
loop_
_entity_poly.entity_id
_entity_poly.type
_entity_poly.pdbx_seq_one_letter_code
_entity_poly.pdbx_strand_id
1 'polypeptide(L)' 'MRISKGALLVVIAVLVPFVVEFRTALSWFGIELSILESLVLGCAAVLAVVLWAVWPPNGNAEAELSGSS' A
#
# COMPACT_ATOMS: atom_id res chain seq x y z
N MET A 1 -10.37 9.94 0.65
CA MET A 1 -9.48 9.03 1.42
C MET A 1 -10.28 7.82 1.86
N ARG A 2 -9.79 6.61 1.62
CA ARG A 2 -10.48 5.35 1.98
C ARG A 2 -10.41 5.02 3.47
N ILE A 3 -9.39 5.52 4.18
CA ILE A 3 -9.17 5.31 5.62
C ILE A 3 -8.80 6.64 6.30
N SER A 4 -8.93 6.69 7.64
CA SER A 4 -8.55 7.87 8.42
C SER A 4 -7.03 8.10 8.40
N LYS A 5 -6.59 9.35 8.63
CA LYS A 5 -5.15 9.69 8.67
C LYS A 5 -4.41 8.89 9.76
N GLY A 6 -5.03 8.73 10.93
CA GLY A 6 -4.46 7.93 12.01
C GLY A 6 -4.31 6.46 11.63
N ALA A 7 -5.34 5.87 11.03
CA ALA A 7 -5.27 4.49 10.54
C ALA A 7 -4.21 4.31 9.44
N LEU A 8 -4.07 5.28 8.53
CA LEU A 8 -3.04 5.28 7.50
C LEU A 8 -1.61 5.27 8.10
N LEU A 9 -1.37 6.10 9.13
CA LEU A 9 -0.07 6.11 9.82
C LEU A 9 0.22 4.78 10.51
N VAL A 10 -0.78 4.16 11.13
CA VAL A 10 -0.64 2.83 11.74
C VAL A 10 -0.29 1.78 10.68
N VAL A 11 -0.96 1.77 9.53
CA VAL A 11 -0.64 0.86 8.43
C VAL A 11 0.80 1.05 7.95
N ILE A 12 1.23 2.30 7.73
CA ILE A 12 2.59 2.61 7.31
C ILE A 12 3.62 2.16 8.36
N ALA A 13 3.33 2.36 9.65
CA ALA A 13 4.21 1.92 10.73
C ALA A 13 4.34 0.39 10.77
N VAL A 14 3.25 -0.35 10.55
CA VAL A 14 3.23 -1.82 10.50
C VAL A 14 3.97 -2.37 9.28
N LEU A 15 4.05 -1.62 8.17
CA LEU A 15 4.85 -2.03 7.01
C LEU A 15 6.35 -2.15 7.33
N VAL A 16 6.86 -1.39 8.29
CA VAL A 16 8.29 -1.44 8.65
C VAL A 16 8.72 -2.83 9.16
N PRO A 17 8.15 -3.37 10.25
CA PRO A 17 8.48 -4.73 10.67
C PRO A 17 8.09 -5.76 9.60
N PHE A 18 7.00 -5.55 8.85
CA PHE A 18 6.64 -6.46 7.76
C PHE A 18 7.74 -6.60 6.69
N VAL A 19 8.36 -5.49 6.25
CA VAL A 19 9.47 -5.51 5.27
C VAL A 19 10.70 -6.20 5.86
N VAL A 20 10.99 -5.97 7.15
CA VAL A 20 12.12 -6.63 7.84
C VAL A 20 11.90 -8.15 7.91
N GLU A 21 10.72 -8.59 8.33
CA GLU A 21 10.37 -10.01 8.39
C GLU A 21 10.30 -10.65 7.01
N PHE A 22 9.81 -9.93 6.00
CA PHE A 22 9.78 -10.43 4.62
C PHE A 22 11.20 -10.66 4.09
N ARG A 23 12.15 -9.75 4.37
CA ARG A 23 13.57 -9.95 4.06
C ARG A 23 14.12 -11.22 4.73
N THR A 24 13.79 -11.43 6.00
CA THR A 24 14.19 -12.63 6.74
C THR A 24 13.56 -13.89 6.14
N ALA A 25 12.27 -13.87 5.82
CA ALA A 25 11.56 -14.99 5.22
C ALA A 25 12.12 -15.35 3.83
N LEU A 26 12.44 -14.36 2.99
CA LEU A 26 13.05 -14.57 1.68
C LEU A 26 14.40 -15.30 1.76
N SER A 27 15.18 -15.04 2.82
CA SER A 27 16.46 -15.72 3.02
C SER A 27 16.32 -17.23 3.21
N TRP A 28 15.16 -17.72 3.72
CA TRP A 28 14.87 -19.16 3.82
C TRP A 28 14.76 -19.83 2.46
N PHE A 29 14.51 -19.06 1.39
CA PHE A 29 14.46 -19.51 0.02
C PHE A 29 15.76 -19.20 -0.76
N GLY A 30 16.82 -18.77 -0.08
CA GLY A 30 18.08 -18.37 -0.71
C GLY A 30 18.02 -17.02 -1.44
N ILE A 31 16.99 -16.20 -1.19
CA ILE A 31 16.86 -14.87 -1.76
C ILE A 31 17.35 -13.85 -0.72
N GLU A 32 18.48 -13.21 -1.00
CA GLU A 32 19.03 -12.18 -0.13
C GLU A 32 18.70 -10.79 -0.68
N LEU A 33 17.93 -10.02 0.07
CA LEU A 33 17.75 -8.60 -0.20
C LEU A 33 18.82 -7.79 0.53
N SER A 34 19.53 -6.94 -0.20
CA SER A 34 20.36 -5.90 0.37
C SER A 34 19.51 -4.88 1.14
N ILE A 35 20.18 -4.05 1.93
CA ILE A 35 19.53 -2.96 2.68
C ILE A 35 18.86 -1.99 1.71
N LEU A 36 19.51 -1.67 0.58
CA LEU A 36 18.98 -0.73 -0.39
C LEU A 36 17.75 -1.27 -1.11
N GLU A 37 17.75 -2.55 -1.51
CA GLU A 37 16.57 -3.20 -2.11
C GLU A 37 15.40 -3.25 -1.14
N SER A 38 15.67 -3.54 0.15
CA SER A 38 14.66 -3.55 1.20
C SER A 38 14.06 -2.15 1.41
N LEU A 39 14.88 -1.11 1.36
CA LEU A 39 14.44 0.28 1.44
C LEU A 39 13.56 0.66 0.24
N VAL A 40 13.97 0.31 -0.97
CA VAL A 40 13.19 0.55 -2.20
C VAL A 40 11.84 -0.17 -2.13
N LEU A 41 11.82 -1.44 -1.71
CA LEU A 41 10.60 -2.22 -1.54
C LEU A 41 9.66 -1.56 -0.51
N GLY A 42 10.19 -1.15 0.63
CA GLY A 42 9.41 -0.47 1.67
C GLY A 42 8.82 0.85 1.18
N CYS A 43 9.62 1.69 0.51
CA CYS A 43 9.16 2.94 -0.10
C CYS A 43 8.06 2.68 -1.14
N ALA A 44 8.24 1.69 -2.01
CA ALA A 44 7.24 1.31 -3.01
C ALA A 44 5.93 0.85 -2.36
N ALA A 45 5.99 0.05 -1.29
CA ALA A 45 4.81 -0.38 -0.54
C ALA A 45 4.07 0.80 0.11
N VAL A 46 4.81 1.73 0.73
CA VAL A 46 4.23 2.94 1.31
C VAL A 46 3.55 3.79 0.24
N LEU A 47 4.21 4.02 -0.90
CA LEU A 47 3.63 4.77 -2.02
C LEU A 47 2.35 4.11 -2.54
N ALA A 48 2.35 2.78 -2.71
CA ALA A 48 1.18 2.03 -3.14
C ALA A 48 0.00 2.20 -2.17
N VAL A 49 0.26 2.08 -0.86
CA VAL A 49 -0.77 2.28 0.19
C VAL A 49 -1.29 3.71 0.18
N VAL A 50 -0.41 4.71 0.07
CA VAL A 50 -0.81 6.12 0.02
C VAL A 50 -1.67 6.36 -1.21
N LEU A 51 -1.20 5.99 -2.40
CA LEU A 51 -1.96 6.15 -3.65
C LEU A 51 -3.33 5.51 -3.55
N TRP A 52 -3.41 4.26 -3.09
CA TRP A 52 -4.68 3.58 -2.85
C TRP A 52 -5.58 4.32 -1.85
N ALA A 53 -5.01 4.79 -0.74
CA ALA A 53 -5.76 5.47 0.31
C ALA A 53 -6.32 6.81 -0.17
N VAL A 54 -5.60 7.55 -1.02
CA VAL A 54 -6.09 8.85 -1.53
C VAL A 54 -6.96 8.69 -2.78
N TRP A 55 -6.83 7.59 -3.54
CA TRP A 55 -7.57 7.37 -4.78
C TRP A 55 -9.09 7.42 -4.54
N PRO A 56 -9.84 8.24 -5.28
CA PRO A 56 -11.28 8.36 -5.12
C PRO A 56 -11.96 7.01 -5.37
N PRO A 57 -12.99 6.62 -4.60
CA PRO A 57 -13.88 5.54 -5.01
C PRO A 57 -14.52 5.95 -6.33
N ASN A 58 -14.49 5.11 -7.36
CA ASN A 58 -15.09 5.42 -8.65
C ASN A 58 -16.56 5.84 -8.45
N GLY A 59 -16.87 7.11 -8.68
CA GLY A 59 -18.21 7.70 -8.57
C GLY A 59 -18.97 7.65 -9.88
N ASN A 60 -18.85 6.56 -10.64
CA ASN A 60 -19.24 6.51 -12.05
C ASN A 60 -20.34 5.47 -12.32
N ALA A 61 -21.21 5.18 -11.34
CA ALA A 61 -22.38 4.32 -11.55
C ALA A 61 -23.72 5.08 -11.52
N GLU A 62 -23.75 6.32 -11.00
CA GLU A 62 -25.01 7.07 -10.83
C GLU A 62 -25.33 8.03 -12.01
N ALA A 63 -24.34 8.38 -12.84
CA ALA A 63 -24.53 9.35 -13.93
C ALA A 63 -25.12 8.74 -15.23
N GLU A 64 -25.09 7.41 -15.40
CA GLU A 64 -25.69 6.74 -16.57
C GLU A 64 -27.20 6.44 -16.40
N LEU A 65 -27.72 6.42 -15.17
CA LEU A 65 -29.12 6.10 -14.88
C LEU A 65 -30.05 7.34 -14.88
N SER A 66 -29.50 8.55 -14.75
CA SER A 66 -30.27 9.80 -14.75
C SER A 66 -30.44 10.45 -16.13
N GLY A 67 -29.78 9.93 -17.17
CA GLY A 67 -29.91 10.40 -18.56
C GLY A 67 -31.00 9.68 -19.38
N SER A 68 -31.76 8.77 -18.78
CA SER A 68 -32.81 7.98 -19.44
C SER A 68 -34.19 8.21 -18.81
N SER A 69 -34.53 9.44 -18.45
CA SER A 69 -35.90 9.84 -18.07
C SER A 69 -36.39 10.99 -18.93
#